data_AF-J1J0U4-F1
#
_entry.id   AF-J1J0U4-F1
#
_cell.length_a   1.000
_cell.length_b   1.000
_cell.length_c   1.000
_cell.angle_alpha   90.00
_cell.angle_beta   90.00
_cell.angle_gamma   90.00
#
_symmetry.space_group_name_H-M   'P 1'
#
loop_
_entity.id
_entity.type
_entity.pdbx_description
1 polymer ?
#
loop_
_entity_poly.entity_id
_entity_poly.type
_entity_poly.pdbx_seq_one_letter_code
_entity_poly.pdbx_strand_id
1 'polypeptide(L)'
;MTNDLADIKLYDPNPDGAAIERLRQRLALVMQKQDASLVATSDPKELERVEKWVQDVLGADAQSAKTAVSKIADMMSGERRKSRMTFYYLVAKQLNALHKI
;
A
#
# COMPACT_ATOMS: atom_id res chain seq x y z
N MET A 1 0.74 -3.22 -18.66
CA MET A 1 0.56 -4.00 -17.42
C MET A 1 1.57 -3.46 -16.42
N THR A 2 1.11 -2.95 -15.27
CA THR A 2 2.02 -2.58 -14.18
C THR A 2 2.62 -3.86 -13.61
N ASN A 3 3.95 -3.93 -13.48
CA ASN A 3 4.60 -5.11 -12.92
C ASN A 3 4.75 -4.91 -11.41
N ASP A 4 3.67 -5.14 -10.67
CA ASP A 4 3.60 -4.89 -9.23
C ASP A 4 4.76 -5.55 -8.45
N LEU A 5 5.19 -6.74 -8.88
CA LEU A 5 6.30 -7.45 -8.26
C LEU A 5 7.63 -6.72 -8.48
N ALA A 6 7.86 -6.17 -9.67
CA ALA A 6 9.06 -5.40 -9.94
C ALA A 6 9.08 -4.11 -9.11
N ASP A 7 7.94 -3.40 -9.03
CA ASP A 7 7.81 -2.17 -8.25
C ASP A 7 8.02 -2.43 -6.76
N ILE A 8 7.45 -3.52 -6.22
CA ILE A 8 7.68 -3.93 -4.82
C ILE A 8 9.17 -4.25 -4.58
N LYS A 9 9.84 -4.92 -5.52
CA LYS A 9 11.26 -5.29 -5.39
C LYS A 9 12.22 -4.09 -5.30
N LEU A 10 11.81 -2.91 -5.74
CA LEU A 10 12.58 -1.68 -5.55
C LEU A 10 12.72 -1.30 -4.06
N TYR A 11 11.76 -1.72 -3.23
CA TYR A 11 11.69 -1.38 -1.81
C TYR A 11 11.88 -2.61 -0.91
N ASP A 12 11.57 -3.79 -1.43
CA ASP A 12 11.70 -5.07 -0.74
C ASP A 12 12.38 -6.11 -1.64
N PRO A 13 13.71 -6.30 -1.52
CA PRO A 13 14.44 -7.21 -2.40
C PRO A 13 13.94 -8.66 -2.37
N ASN A 14 13.36 -9.10 -1.25
CA ASN A 14 12.87 -10.46 -1.02
C ASN A 14 11.41 -10.42 -0.54
N PRO A 15 10.45 -10.06 -1.42
CA PRO A 15 9.09 -9.85 -0.98
C PRO A 15 8.34 -11.16 -0.73
N ASP A 16 7.39 -11.12 0.19
CA ASP A 16 6.50 -12.24 0.48
C ASP A 16 5.49 -12.42 -0.67
N GLY A 17 5.75 -13.41 -1.53
CA GLY A 17 4.90 -13.73 -2.68
C GLY A 17 3.48 -14.14 -2.29
N ALA A 18 3.29 -14.81 -1.15
CA ALA A 18 1.96 -15.21 -0.70
C ALA A 18 1.15 -13.99 -0.25
N ALA A 19 1.79 -13.04 0.43
CA ALA A 19 1.15 -11.78 0.80
C ALA A 19 0.81 -10.92 -0.43
N ILE A 20 1.68 -10.89 -1.44
CA ILE A 20 1.41 -10.23 -2.73
C ILE A 20 0.17 -10.84 -3.38
N GLU A 21 0.06 -12.16 -3.47
CA GLU A 21 -1.09 -12.79 -4.13
C GLU A 21 -2.40 -12.56 -3.38
N ARG A 22 -2.41 -12.60 -2.04
CA ARG A 22 -3.60 -12.23 -1.25
C ARG A 22 -4.01 -10.78 -1.48
N LEU A 23 -3.05 -9.85 -1.48
CA LEU A 23 -3.32 -8.44 -1.73
C LEU A 23 -3.82 -8.20 -3.17
N ARG A 24 -3.27 -8.93 -4.15
CA ARG A 24 -3.73 -8.88 -5.55
C ARG A 24 -5.20 -9.28 -5.66
N GLN A 25 -5.59 -10.36 -5.00
CA GLN A 25 -6.99 -10.81 -4.96
C GLN A 25 -7.89 -9.76 -4.30
N ARG A 26 -7.47 -9.20 -3.17
CA ARG A 26 -8.21 -8.13 -2.46
C ARG A 26 -8.42 -6.89 -3.33
N LEU A 27 -7.41 -6.48 -4.08
CA LEU A 27 -7.43 -5.26 -4.88
C LEU A 27 -7.92 -5.47 -6.31
N ALA A 28 -8.26 -6.69 -6.74
CA ALA A 28 -8.55 -7.03 -8.14
C ALA A 28 -9.58 -6.09 -8.80
N LEU A 29 -10.70 -5.81 -8.13
CA LEU A 29 -11.74 -4.89 -8.65
C LEU A 29 -11.32 -3.42 -8.59
N VAL A 30 -10.54 -3.04 -7.58
CA VAL A 30 -10.04 -1.67 -7.40
C VAL A 30 -9.06 -1.34 -8.53
N MET A 31 -8.17 -2.28 -8.87
CA MET A 31 -7.14 -2.09 -9.89
C MET A 31 -7.67 -1.99 -11.33
N GLN A 32 -8.93 -2.40 -11.57
CA GLN A 32 -9.57 -2.20 -12.88
C GLN A 32 -9.83 -0.72 -13.18
N LYS A 33 -9.92 0.13 -12.16
CA LYS A 33 -10.13 1.58 -12.30
C LYS A 33 -8.78 2.28 -12.19
N GLN A 34 -8.37 2.97 -13.26
CA GLN A 34 -7.07 3.65 -13.31
C GLN A 34 -6.87 4.67 -12.18
N ASP A 35 -7.89 5.47 -11.88
CA ASP A 35 -7.78 6.49 -10.82
C ASP A 35 -7.70 5.87 -9.41
N ALA A 36 -8.21 4.63 -9.27
CA ALA A 36 -8.13 3.87 -8.03
C ALA A 36 -6.90 2.95 -7.96
N SER A 37 -6.09 2.87 -9.01
CA SER A 37 -4.87 2.06 -8.99
C SER A 37 -3.67 2.79 -8.39
N LEU A 38 -3.81 4.09 -8.10
CA LEU A 38 -2.77 4.92 -7.52
C LEU A 38 -3.16 5.44 -6.14
N VAL A 39 -2.17 5.88 -5.37
CA VAL A 39 -2.34 6.61 -4.12
C VAL A 39 -1.82 8.04 -4.31
N ALA A 40 -2.74 9.01 -4.25
CA ALA A 40 -2.43 10.43 -4.31
C ALA A 40 -1.99 10.94 -2.93
N THR A 41 -0.71 10.79 -2.60
CA THR A 41 -0.18 11.16 -1.26
C THR A 41 -0.22 12.66 -0.96
N SER A 42 -0.50 13.50 -1.94
CA SER A 42 -0.73 14.94 -1.77
C SER A 42 -2.19 15.29 -1.46
N ASP A 43 -3.12 14.34 -1.57
CA ASP A 43 -4.53 14.52 -1.22
C ASP A 43 -4.77 14.01 0.22
N PRO A 44 -5.04 14.89 1.19
CA PRO A 44 -5.31 14.47 2.56
C PRO A 44 -6.48 13.49 2.68
N LYS A 45 -7.51 13.61 1.83
CA LYS A 45 -8.66 12.69 1.87
C LYS A 45 -8.30 11.30 1.37
N GLU A 46 -7.37 11.21 0.42
CA GLU A 46 -6.83 9.93 -0.01
C GLU A 46 -6.01 9.28 1.12
N LEU A 47 -5.16 10.05 1.81
CA LEU A 47 -4.40 9.54 2.96
C LEU A 47 -5.33 9.04 4.08
N GLU A 48 -6.36 9.81 4.44
CA GLU A 48 -7.36 9.40 5.44
C GLU A 48 -8.04 8.06 5.07
N ARG A 49 -8.34 7.83 3.79
CA ARG A 49 -8.91 6.56 3.32
C ARG A 49 -7.93 5.39 3.46
N VAL A 50 -6.66 5.61 3.13
CA VAL A 50 -5.62 4.60 3.31
C VAL A 50 -5.40 4.31 4.80
N GLU A 51 -5.31 5.33 5.64
CA GLU A 51 -5.20 5.19 7.09
C GLU A 51 -6.39 4.43 7.69
N LYS A 52 -7.60 4.69 7.20
CA LYS A 52 -8.79 3.93 7.60
C LYS A 52 -8.70 2.46 7.16
N TRP A 53 -8.28 2.19 5.92
CA TRP A 53 -8.06 0.83 5.46
C TRP A 53 -7.01 0.10 6.32
N VAL A 54 -5.94 0.79 6.72
CA VAL A 54 -4.91 0.25 7.61
C VAL A 54 -5.48 -0.11 8.99
N GLN A 55 -6.35 0.75 9.55
CA GLN A 55 -7.05 0.44 10.79
C GLN A 55 -7.98 -0.77 10.63
N ASP A 56 -8.82 -0.77 9.59
CA ASP A 56 -9.85 -1.79 9.38
C ASP A 56 -9.27 -3.16 8.99
N VAL A 57 -8.22 -3.19 8.16
CA VAL A 57 -7.65 -4.43 7.61
C VAL A 57 -6.42 -4.89 8.39
N LEU A 58 -5.53 -3.97 8.78
CA LEU A 58 -4.30 -4.32 9.49
C LEU A 58 -4.44 -4.24 11.01
N GLY A 59 -5.54 -3.69 11.53
CA GLY A 59 -5.82 -3.61 12.95
C GLY A 59 -4.85 -2.72 13.72
N ALA A 60 -4.26 -1.72 13.05
CA ALA A 60 -3.44 -0.71 13.71
C ALA A 60 -4.33 0.35 14.35
N ASP A 61 -3.89 0.96 15.44
CA ASP A 61 -4.55 2.16 15.98
C ASP A 61 -4.35 3.38 15.06
N ALA A 62 -5.13 4.44 15.27
CA ALA A 62 -5.11 5.63 14.42
C ALA A 62 -3.72 6.30 14.33
N GLN A 63 -2.96 6.33 15.43
CA GLN A 63 -1.63 6.94 15.44
C GLN A 63 -0.63 6.09 14.67
N SER A 64 -0.63 4.77 14.89
CA SER A 64 0.20 3.82 14.15
C SER A 64 -0.11 3.83 12.65
N ALA A 65 -1.39 3.89 12.28
CA ALA A 65 -1.84 3.96 10.89
C ALA A 65 -1.31 5.22 10.20
N LYS A 66 -1.52 6.40 10.80
CA LYS A 66 -1.04 7.69 10.28
C LYS A 66 0.49 7.71 10.13
N THR A 67 1.22 7.25 11.16
CA THR A 67 2.68 7.19 11.11
C THR A 67 3.19 6.26 10.01
N ALA A 68 2.60 5.07 9.86
CA ALA A 68 3.01 4.14 8.81
C ALA A 68 2.71 4.67 7.40
N VAL A 69 1.51 5.23 7.19
CA VAL A 69 1.11 5.80 5.89
C VAL A 69 2.00 6.98 5.51
N SER A 70 2.26 7.91 6.42
CA SER A 70 3.16 9.04 6.18
C SER A 70 4.56 8.57 5.80
N LYS A 71 5.12 7.60 6.53
CA LYS A 71 6.46 7.06 6.26
C LYS A 71 6.57 6.45 4.86
N ILE A 72 5.55 5.70 4.43
CA ILE A 72 5.54 5.12 3.08
C ILE A 72 5.30 6.19 2.00
N ALA A 73 4.49 7.21 2.28
CA ALA A 73 4.33 8.35 1.38
C ALA A 73 5.66 9.09 1.14
N ASP A 74 6.44 9.30 2.20
CA ASP A 74 7.77 9.92 2.11
C ASP A 74 8.76 9.02 1.37
N MET A 75 8.76 7.72 1.66
CA MET A 75 9.61 6.72 0.99
C MET A 75 9.37 6.69 -0.53
N MET A 76 8.11 6.84 -0.96
CA MET A 76 7.73 6.83 -2.38
C MET A 76 7.66 8.25 -2.98
N SER A 77 8.16 9.29 -2.31
CA SER A 77 8.02 10.70 -2.75
C SER A 77 8.61 10.96 -4.15
N GLY A 78 9.67 10.26 -4.52
CA GLY A 78 10.28 10.31 -5.86
C GLY A 78 9.42 9.68 -6.98
N GLU A 79 8.45 8.84 -6.63
CA GLU A 79 7.59 8.17 -7.58
C GLU A 79 6.42 9.06 -8.01
N ARG A 80 6.36 9.35 -9.31
CA ARG A 80 5.26 10.11 -9.91
C ARG A 80 3.93 9.35 -9.86
N ARG A 81 3.96 8.02 -9.96
CA ARG A 81 2.77 7.16 -9.95
C ARG A 81 2.93 6.11 -8.85
N LYS A 82 2.42 6.42 -7.66
CA LYS A 82 2.49 5.52 -6.51
C LYS A 82 1.42 4.43 -6.65
N SER A 83 1.81 3.25 -7.15
CA SER A 83 0.91 2.10 -7.26
C SER A 83 0.30 1.77 -5.90
N ARG A 84 -1.03 1.64 -5.84
CA ARG A 84 -1.75 1.28 -4.62
C ARG A 84 -1.37 -0.11 -4.13
N MET A 85 -1.06 -1.03 -5.04
CA MET A 85 -0.56 -2.37 -4.72
C MET A 85 0.76 -2.29 -3.94
N THR A 86 1.76 -1.58 -4.48
CA THR A 86 3.06 -1.39 -3.83
C THR A 86 2.92 -0.64 -2.52
N PHE A 87 2.12 0.44 -2.50
CA PHE A 87 1.90 1.24 -1.29
C PHE A 87 1.31 0.40 -0.16
N TYR A 88 0.26 -0.37 -0.43
CA TYR A 88 -0.43 -1.17 0.60
C TYR A 88 0.45 -2.32 1.11
N TYR A 89 1.22 -2.96 0.22
CA TYR A 89 2.21 -3.95 0.62
C TYR A 89 3.25 -3.37 1.57
N LEU A 90 3.82 -2.20 1.25
CA LEU A 90 4.84 -1.56 2.07
C LEU A 90 4.31 -1.07 3.41
N VAL A 91 3.08 -0.58 3.47
CA VAL A 91 2.44 -0.21 4.74
C VAL A 91 2.22 -1.46 5.61
N ALA A 92 1.71 -2.55 5.02
CA ALA A 92 1.55 -3.81 5.74
C ALA A 92 2.90 -4.37 6.23
N LYS A 93 3.96 -4.28 5.42
CA LYS A 93 5.31 -4.65 5.83
C LYS A 93 5.84 -3.78 6.97
N GLN A 94 5.67 -2.46 6.88
CA GLN A 94 6.11 -1.50 7.90
C GLN A 94 5.46 -1.76 9.26
N LEU A 95 4.26 -2.33 9.28
CA LEU A 95 3.51 -2.71 10.47
C LEU A 95 3.70 -4.18 10.90
N ASN A 96 4.56 -4.94 10.22
CA ASN A 96 4.71 -6.39 10.40
C ASN A 96 3.38 -7.17 10.27
N ALA A 97 2.51 -6.70 9.37
CA ALA A 97 1.13 -7.15 9.21
C ALA A 97 0.85 -7.84 7.85
N LEU A 98 1.88 -8.36 7.17
CA LEU A 98 1.74 -9.06 5.86
C LEU A 98 0.82 -10.30 5.92
N HIS A 99 0.60 -10.86 7.10
CA HIS A 99 -0.34 -11.97 7.33
C HIS A 99 -1.81 -11.52 7.31
N LYS A 100 -2.10 -10.21 7.36
CA LYS A 100 -3.46 -9.64 7.39
C LYS A 100 -3.95 -9.15 6.04
N ILE A 101 -3.05 -9.00 5.05
CA ILE A 101 -3.42 -8.58 3.69
C ILE A 101 -3.89 -9.75 2.85
#